data_AF-A0A926Q2P6-F1
#
_entry.id   AF-A0A926Q2P6-F1
#
_cell.length_a   1.000
_cell.length_b   1.000
_cell.length_c   1.000
_cell.angle_alpha   90.00
_cell.angle_beta   90.00
_cell.angle_gamma   90.00
#
_symmetry.space_group_name_H-M   'P 1'
#
loop_
_entity.id
_entity.type
_entity.pdbx_description
1 polymer ?
#
loop_
_entity_poly.entity_id
_entity_poly.type
_entity_poly.pdbx_seq_one_letter_code
_entity_poly.pdbx_strand_id
1 'polypeptide(L)'
;MKTINFIKERKKFGKHVLELRKKIKSTEYKNRSISQQELSDRSEYLSKKTIGEIERGETNPSFDTLLALTQVLDVSLRDLMEYR
;
A
#
# COMPACT_ATOMS: atom_id res chain seq x y z
N MET A 1 -26.35 9.90 -12.52
CA MET A 1 -25.13 9.15 -12.14
C MET A 1 -24.60 9.71 -10.83
N LYS A 2 -24.20 8.86 -9.88
CA LYS A 2 -23.41 9.34 -8.73
C LYS A 2 -22.01 9.70 -9.25
N THR A 3 -21.57 10.93 -9.05
CA THR A 3 -20.22 11.36 -9.39
C THR A 3 -19.22 10.67 -8.47
N ILE A 4 -18.18 10.06 -9.04
CA ILE A 4 -17.13 9.41 -8.26
C ILE A 4 -16.25 10.49 -7.63
N ASN A 5 -16.06 10.44 -6.32
CA ASN A 5 -15.09 11.28 -5.63
C ASN A 5 -13.73 10.55 -5.57
N PHE A 6 -12.91 10.75 -6.61
CA PHE A 6 -11.61 10.07 -6.73
C PHE A 6 -10.65 10.37 -5.56
N ILE A 7 -10.72 11.57 -4.96
CA ILE A 7 -9.88 11.92 -3.80
C ILE A 7 -10.28 11.03 -2.60
N LYS A 8 -11.58 10.89 -2.35
CA LYS A 8 -12.09 10.03 -1.27
C LYS A 8 -11.73 8.56 -1.50
N GLU A 9 -11.88 8.07 -2.72
CA GLU A 9 -11.54 6.69 -3.06
C GLU A 9 -10.05 6.39 -2.89
N ARG A 10 -9.16 7.30 -3.34
CA ARG A 10 -7.72 7.16 -3.09
C ARG A 10 -7.36 7.15 -1.61
N LYS A 11 -8.02 7.97 -0.79
CA LYS A 11 -7.79 7.98 0.67
C LYS A 11 -8.22 6.65 1.32
N LYS A 12 -9.33 6.06 0.87
CA LYS A 12 -9.78 4.74 1.34
C LYS A 12 -8.81 3.64 0.93
N PHE A 13 -8.40 3.62 -0.33
CA PHE A 13 -7.41 2.70 -0.86
C PHE A 13 -6.08 2.81 -0.10
N GLY A 14 -5.56 4.02 0.09
CA GLY A 14 -4.33 4.25 0.85
C GLY A 14 -4.41 3.76 2.30
N LYS A 15 -5.54 4.00 2.97
CA LYS A 15 -5.78 3.46 4.32
C LYS A 15 -5.80 1.93 4.32
N HIS A 16 -6.39 1.30 3.31
CA HIS A 16 -6.39 -0.15 3.17
C HIS A 16 -4.97 -0.72 3.01
N VAL A 17 -4.16 -0.12 2.13
CA VAL A 17 -2.73 -0.47 1.95
C VAL A 17 -1.97 -0.37 3.27
N LEU A 18 -2.19 0.70 4.05
CA LEU A 18 -1.59 0.88 5.37
C LEU A 18 -1.97 -0.26 6.33
N GLU A 19 -3.24 -0.66 6.37
CA GLU A 19 -3.70 -1.74 7.22
C GLU A 19 -3.17 -3.11 6.79
N LEU A 20 -3.04 -3.36 5.48
CA LEU A 20 -2.36 -4.55 4.96
C LEU A 20 -0.89 -4.58 5.41
N ARG A 21 -0.15 -3.48 5.22
CA ARG A 21 1.25 -3.39 5.67
C ARG A 21 1.39 -3.66 7.16
N LYS A 22 0.51 -3.10 7.99
CA LYS A 22 0.59 -3.27 9.45
C LYS A 22 0.41 -4.72 9.92
N LYS A 23 -0.19 -5.60 9.11
CA LYS A 23 -0.30 -7.04 9.44
C LYS A 23 1.05 -7.75 9.35
N ILE A 24 1.97 -7.23 8.56
CA ILE A 24 3.31 -7.79 8.36
C ILE A 24 4.18 -7.40 9.56
N LYS A 25 4.85 -8.40 10.16
CA LYS A 25 5.78 -8.17 11.27
C LYS A 25 7.10 -7.59 10.75
N SER A 26 7.65 -6.65 11.50
CA SER A 26 8.99 -6.13 11.26
C SER A 26 10.03 -7.19 11.64
N THR A 27 11.02 -7.34 10.77
CA THR A 27 12.24 -8.10 10.96
C THR A 27 13.32 -7.27 11.67
N GLU A 28 13.28 -5.94 11.52
CA GLU A 28 14.21 -5.00 12.16
C GLU A 28 13.82 -4.66 13.60
N TYR A 29 12.52 -4.62 13.91
CA TYR A 29 12.00 -4.14 15.19
C TYR A 29 11.06 -5.16 15.85
N LYS A 30 11.50 -5.72 16.99
CA LYS A 30 10.72 -6.68 17.77
C LYS A 30 9.36 -6.09 18.19
N ASN A 31 8.30 -6.89 18.05
CA ASN A 31 6.91 -6.54 18.38
C ASN A 31 6.33 -5.35 17.61
N ARG A 32 6.93 -4.92 16.50
CA ARG A 32 6.38 -3.87 15.63
C ARG A 32 5.93 -4.43 14.29
N SER A 33 5.02 -3.70 13.65
CA SER A 33 4.71 -3.91 12.24
C SER A 33 5.85 -3.38 11.36
N ILE A 34 5.98 -3.94 10.16
CA ILE A 34 6.97 -3.52 9.18
C ILE A 34 6.88 -2.01 8.90
N SER A 35 8.03 -1.34 8.78
CA SER A 35 8.07 0.07 8.40
C SER A 35 7.86 0.26 6.90
N GLN A 36 7.60 1.50 6.44
CA GLN A 36 7.58 1.78 5.00
C GLN A 36 8.96 1.59 4.35
N GLN A 37 10.03 1.87 5.10
CA GLN A 37 11.40 1.67 4.63
C GLN A 37 11.68 0.18 4.44
N GLU A 38 11.41 -0.59 5.49
CA GLU A 38 11.63 -2.03 5.48
C GLU A 38 10.73 -2.75 4.44
N LEU A 39 9.53 -2.22 4.15
CA LEU A 39 8.72 -2.71 3.03
C LEU A 39 9.33 -2.35 1.67
N SER A 40 9.83 -1.12 1.49
CA SER A 40 10.51 -0.74 0.24
C SER A 40 11.79 -1.53 0.01
N ASP A 41 12.50 -1.90 1.07
CA ASP A 41 13.76 -2.67 0.95
C ASP A 41 13.52 -4.09 0.38
N ARG A 42 12.26 -4.55 0.33
CA ARG A 42 11.84 -5.80 -0.31
C ARG A 42 11.56 -5.68 -1.81
N SER A 43 11.70 -4.49 -2.40
CA SER A 43 11.38 -4.26 -3.82
C SER A 43 12.29 -3.24 -4.47
N GLU A 44 12.76 -3.58 -5.67
CA GLU A 44 13.47 -2.63 -6.53
C GLU A 44 12.54 -1.60 -7.19
N TYR A 45 11.22 -1.84 -7.17
CA TYR A 45 10.22 -1.03 -7.89
C TYR A 45 9.54 0.02 -7.01
N LEU A 46 9.51 -0.16 -5.68
CA LEU A 46 8.78 0.71 -4.76
C LEU A 46 9.71 1.42 -3.79
N SER A 47 9.78 2.74 -3.90
CA SER A 47 10.46 3.56 -2.89
C SER A 47 9.59 3.74 -1.65
N LYS A 48 10.23 3.98 -0.49
CA LYS A 48 9.55 4.43 0.74
C LYS A 48 8.61 5.61 0.49
N LYS A 49 9.03 6.58 -0.31
CA LYS A 49 8.24 7.77 -0.64
C LYS A 49 6.95 7.37 -1.38
N THR A 50 7.07 6.53 -2.40
CA THR A 50 5.95 6.02 -3.19
C THR A 50 4.94 5.29 -2.31
N ILE A 51 5.41 4.40 -1.43
CA ILE A 51 4.53 3.71 -0.46
C ILE A 51 3.80 4.72 0.42
N GLY A 52 4.51 5.72 0.96
CA GLY A 52 3.91 6.75 1.79
C GLY A 52 2.86 7.60 1.07
N GLU A 53 3.11 7.99 -0.17
CA GLU A 53 2.15 8.74 -1.01
C GLU A 53 0.89 7.91 -1.31
N ILE A 54 1.06 6.62 -1.57
CA ILE A 54 -0.05 5.68 -1.76
C ILE A 54 -0.88 5.57 -0.49
N GLU A 55 -0.25 5.34 0.66
CA GLU A 55 -0.95 5.21 1.95
C GLU A 55 -1.72 6.48 2.33
N ARG A 56 -1.19 7.65 1.96
CA ARG A 56 -1.89 8.92 2.14
C ARG A 56 -2.90 9.22 1.03
N GLY A 57 -3.07 8.39 0.01
CA GLY A 57 -4.00 8.61 -1.10
C GLY A 57 -3.66 9.82 -1.97
N GLU A 58 -2.38 10.19 -2.03
CA GLU A 58 -1.86 11.36 -2.74
C GLU A 58 -1.52 11.07 -4.21
N THR A 59 -1.39 9.79 -4.57
CA THR A 59 -1.03 9.35 -5.92
C THR A 59 -2.09 8.45 -6.55
N ASN A 60 -2.12 8.43 -7.88
CA ASN A 60 -2.86 7.45 -8.67
C ASN A 60 -1.88 6.35 -9.11
N PRO A 61 -1.74 5.24 -8.36
CA PRO A 61 -0.77 4.20 -8.68
C PRO A 61 -1.06 3.60 -10.06
N SER A 62 0.00 3.39 -10.85
CA SER A 62 -0.11 2.65 -12.12
C SER A 62 -0.42 1.18 -11.85
N PHE A 63 -0.86 0.45 -12.89
CA PHE A 63 -1.07 -0.98 -12.77
C PHE A 63 0.21 -1.73 -12.32
N ASP A 64 1.37 -1.38 -12.87
CA ASP A 64 2.65 -1.97 -12.46
C ASP A 64 2.96 -1.68 -10.97
N THR A 65 2.60 -0.50 -10.49
CA THR A 65 2.73 -0.12 -9.07
C THR A 65 1.82 -0.99 -8.20
N LEU A 66 0.60 -1.28 -8.66
CA LEU A 66 -0.32 -2.19 -7.96
C LEU A 66 0.24 -3.62 -7.92
N LEU A 67 0.82 -4.12 -9.01
CA LEU A 67 1.47 -5.44 -9.03
C LEU A 67 2.66 -5.49 -8.07
N ALA A 68 3.52 -4.47 -8.06
CA ALA A 68 4.62 -4.39 -7.12
C ALA A 68 4.13 -4.38 -5.66
N LEU A 69 3.01 -3.68 -5.36
CA LEU A 69 2.38 -3.71 -4.04
C LEU A 69 1.92 -5.11 -3.64
N THR A 70 1.28 -5.84 -4.55
CA THR A 70 0.83 -7.23 -4.25
C THR A 70 2.00 -8.13 -3.86
N GLN A 71 3.15 -7.96 -4.51
CA GLN A 71 4.36 -8.74 -4.21
C GLN A 71 4.95 -8.39 -2.84
N VAL A 72 5.15 -7.10 -2.53
CA VAL A 72 5.77 -6.71 -1.24
C VAL A 72 4.87 -6.93 -0.04
N LEU A 73 3.55 -6.83 -0.24
CA LEU A 73 2.55 -7.05 0.81
C LEU A 73 2.20 -8.53 1.00
N ASP A 74 2.62 -9.40 0.07
CA ASP A 74 2.26 -10.82 0.02
C ASP A 74 0.73 -11.03 0.04
N VAL A 75 0.02 -10.35 -0.87
CA VAL A 75 -1.44 -10.41 -1.00
C VAL A 75 -1.84 -10.55 -2.46
N SER A 76 -3.04 -11.07 -2.74
CA SER A 76 -3.55 -11.08 -4.11
C SER A 76 -3.98 -9.68 -4.57
N LEU A 77 -4.05 -9.46 -5.89
CA LEU A 77 -4.63 -8.23 -6.45
C LEU A 77 -6.08 -8.02 -5.99
N ARG A 78 -6.82 -9.11 -5.78
CA ARG A 78 -8.18 -9.06 -5.21
C ARG A 78 -8.16 -8.47 -3.81
N ASP A 79 -7.32 -9.00 -2.92
CA ASP A 79 -7.21 -8.51 -1.54
C ASP A 79 -6.77 -7.05 -1.50
N LEU A 80 -5.87 -6.64 -2.40
CA LEU A 80 -5.44 -5.25 -2.54
C LEU A 80 -6.60 -4.31 -2.94
N MET A 81 -7.53 -4.79 -3.76
CA MET A 81 -8.65 -4.01 -4.29
C MET A 81 -9.94 -4.09 -3.43
N GLU A 82 -10.02 -4.98 -2.45
CA GLU A 82 -11.14 -5.08 -1.50
C GLU A 82 -11.11 -4.00 -0.39
N TYR A 83 -10.85 -2.75 -0.77
CA TYR A 83 -10.85 -1.60 0.14
C TYR A 83 -12.28 -1.12 0.43
N ARG A 84 -12.52 -0.56 1.64
CA ARG A 84 -13.86 -0.12 2.11
C ARG A 84 -13.90 1.35 2.50
#